data_AF-A0AAN8Y939-F1
#
_entry.id   AF-A0AAN8Y939-F1
#
_cell.length_a   1.000
_cell.length_b   1.000
_cell.length_c   1.000
_cell.angle_alpha   90.00
_cell.angle_beta   90.00
_cell.angle_gamma   90.00
#
_symmetry.space_group_name_H-M   'P 1'
#
loop_
_entity.id
_entity.type
_entity.pdbx_description
1 polymer ?
#
loop_
_entity_poly.entity_id
_entity_poly.type
_entity_poly.pdbx_seq_one_letter_code
_entity_poly.pdbx_strand_id
1 'polypeptide(L)' 'MDRRMPVFEANFLMVGISDHCPLKIAREGSPNRSKTAFKYCNVWAKHPKFLDINQQGWQVQHEACKMF' A
#
# COMPACT_ATOMS: atom_id res chain seq x y z
N MET A 1 -11.49 21.68 -29.95
CA MET A 1 -11.32 20.71 -28.85
C MET A 1 -9.94 20.09 -29.00
N ASP A 2 -9.00 20.48 -28.16
CA ASP A 2 -7.62 19.99 -28.18
C ASP A 2 -7.59 18.55 -27.64
N ARG A 3 -7.15 17.58 -28.44
CA ARG A 3 -7.02 16.15 -28.08
C ARG A 3 -5.56 15.79 -27.77
N ARG A 4 -4.85 16.62 -27.01
CA ARG A 4 -3.50 16.25 -26.54
C ARG A 4 -3.58 15.20 -25.45
N MET A 5 -2.84 14.11 -25.62
CA MET A 5 -2.71 13.09 -24.59
C MET A 5 -1.99 13.69 -23.38
N PRO A 6 -2.47 13.45 -22.15
CA PRO A 6 -1.79 13.91 -20.96
C PRO A 6 -0.43 13.23 -20.81
N VAL A 7 0.58 14.01 -20.42
CA VAL A 7 1.92 13.52 -20.14
C VAL A 7 1.96 12.91 -18.74
N PHE A 8 2.63 11.77 -18.61
CA PHE A 8 2.83 11.05 -17.35
C PHE A 8 4.31 10.78 -17.11
N GLU A 9 4.70 10.85 -15.85
CA GLU A 9 6.02 10.51 -15.36
C GLU A 9 5.98 9.18 -14.61
N ALA A 10 6.97 8.33 -14.87
CA ALA A 10 7.16 7.04 -14.21
C ALA A 10 8.38 7.12 -13.29
N ASN A 11 8.17 6.87 -12.00
CA ASN A 11 9.22 6.85 -10.99
C ASN A 11 9.44 5.42 -10.50
N PHE A 12 10.62 4.88 -10.75
CA PHE A 12 11.04 3.56 -10.28
C PHE A 12 11.67 3.70 -8.91
N LEU A 13 11.08 3.03 -7.91
CA LEU A 13 11.60 3.06 -6.54
C LEU A 13 12.77 2.09 -6.40
N MET A 14 13.68 2.39 -5.47
CA MET A 14 14.83 1.54 -5.18
C MET A 14 14.37 0.14 -4.72
N VAL A 15 15.01 -0.89 -5.26
CA VAL A 15 14.78 -2.29 -4.89
C VAL A 15 15.07 -2.49 -3.40
N GLY A 16 14.23 -3.26 -2.70
CA GLY A 16 14.42 -3.63 -1.29
C GLY A 16 13.61 -2.82 -0.28
N ILE A 17 12.78 -1.85 -0.71
CA ILE A 17 11.85 -1.13 0.18
C ILE A 17 10.47 -1.82 0.23
N SER A 18 10.13 -2.62 -0.78
CA SER A 18 8.90 -3.43 -0.87
C SER A 18 9.15 -4.64 -1.77
N ASP A 19 8.56 -5.80 -1.42
CA ASP A 19 8.66 -7.05 -2.20
C ASP A 19 8.07 -6.91 -3.62
N HIS A 20 7.20 -5.91 -3.80
CA HIS A 20 6.72 -5.46 -5.10
C HIS A 20 7.41 -4.14 -5.41
N CYS A 21 8.37 -4.11 -6.33
CA CYS A 21 9.03 -2.86 -6.73
C CYS A 21 7.96 -1.88 -7.28
N PRO A 22 7.52 -0.86 -6.53
CA PRO A 22 6.35 -0.10 -6.94
C PRO A 22 6.77 0.93 -7.98
N LEU A 23 6.28 0.77 -9.22
CA LEU A 23 6.30 1.83 -10.20
C LEU A 23 5.27 2.89 -9.79
N LYS A 24 5.71 4.13 -9.57
CA LYS A 24 4.81 5.26 -9.30
C LYS A 24 4.59 6.05 -10.58
N ILE A 25 3.36 6.04 -11.10
CA ILE A 25 2.94 6.84 -12.25
C ILE A 25 2.25 8.10 -11.73
N ALA A 26 2.67 9.28 -12.20
CA ALA A 26 2.06 10.56 -11.88
C ALA A 26 1.81 11.38 -13.15
N ARG A 27 0.74 12.17 -13.19
CA ARG A 27 0.49 13.09 -14.31
C ARG A 27 1.37 14.33 -14.15
N GLU A 28 2.00 14.78 -15.22
CA GLU A 28 2.79 16.01 -15.23
C GLU A 28 1.94 17.19 -14.75
N GLY A 29 2.51 18.03 -13.88
CA GLY A 29 1.82 19.18 -13.28
C GLY A 29 0.72 18.84 -12.25
N SER A 30 0.53 17.56 -11.89
CA SER A 30 -0.34 17.23 -10.76
C SER A 30 0.31 17.70 -9.45
N PRO A 31 -0.43 18.42 -8.58
CA PRO A 31 0.12 18.78 -7.28
C PRO A 31 0.49 17.50 -6.54
N ASN A 32 1.67 17.49 -5.91
CA ASN A 32 2.05 16.43 -4.99
C ASN A 32 0.91 16.30 -3.97
N ARG A 33 0.12 15.23 -4.09
CA ARG A 33 -0.96 14.96 -3.15
C ARG A 33 -0.32 14.94 -1.77
N SER A 34 -0.75 15.83 -0.88
CA SER A 34 -0.41 15.74 0.53
C SER A 34 -0.64 14.29 0.94
N LYS A 35 0.35 13.64 1.57
CA LYS A 35 0.22 12.24 2.02
C LYS A 35 -1.12 12.12 2.74
N THR A 36 -2.11 11.51 2.08
CA THR A 36 -3.41 11.32 2.69
C THR A 36 -3.17 10.41 3.87
N ALA A 37 -3.63 10.83 5.05
CA ALA A 37 -3.52 10.00 6.24
C ALA A 37 -4.06 8.60 5.91
N PHE A 38 -3.36 7.58 6.40
CA PHE A 38 -3.80 6.20 6.26
C PHE A 38 -5.23 6.10 6.80
N LYS A 39 -6.18 5.75 5.94
CA LYS A 39 -7.57 5.53 6.33
C LYS A 39 -7.72 4.06 6.66
N TYR A 40 -7.78 3.76 7.95
CA TYR A 40 -8.12 2.42 8.41
C TYR A 40 -9.62 2.17 8.18
N CYS A 41 -9.96 1.42 7.12
CA CYS A 41 -11.32 0.92 6.91
C CYS A 41 -11.56 -0.29 7.83
N ASN A 42 -12.08 -0.04 9.02
CA ASN A 42 -12.22 -1.04 10.09
C ASN A 42 -13.38 -2.03 9.91
N VAL A 43 -13.83 -2.32 8.67
CA VAL A 43 -15.03 -3.14 8.47
C VAL A 43 -14.88 -4.52 9.14
N TRP A 44 -13.67 -5.07 9.14
CA TRP A 44 -13.32 -6.32 9.81
C TRP A 44 -13.35 -6.20 11.33
N ALA A 45 -13.04 -5.04 11.89
CA ALA A 45 -13.12 -4.79 13.34
C ALA A 45 -14.56 -4.80 13.86
N LYS A 46 -15.56 -4.68 12.98
CA LYS A 46 -16.98 -4.82 13.34
C LYS A 46 -17.40 -6.27 13.49
N HIS A 47 -16.58 -7.24 13.04
CA HIS A 47 -16.91 -8.65 13.19
C HIS A 47 -16.78 -9.05 14.68
N PRO A 48 -17.79 -9.71 15.29
CA PRO A 48 -17.78 -10.03 16.72
C PRO A 48 -16.54 -10.83 17.17
N LYS A 49 -15.98 -11.65 16.29
CA LYS A 49 -14.79 -12.48 16.58
C LYS A 49 -13.46 -11.84 16.15
N PHE A 50 -13.46 -10.58 15.72
CA PHE A 50 -12.25 -9.95 15.17
C PHE A 50 -11.08 -9.98 16.16
N LEU A 51 -11.33 -9.62 17.42
CA LEU A 51 -10.31 -9.62 18.46
C LEU A 51 -9.82 -11.04 18.76
N ASP A 52 -10.74 -12.00 18.89
CA ASP A 52 -10.39 -13.39 19.17
C ASP A 52 -9.52 -14.00 18.07
N ILE A 53 -9.86 -13.76 16.80
CA ILE A 53 -9.11 -14.27 15.64
C ILE A 53 -7.71 -13.63 15.58
N ASN A 54 -7.61 -12.31 15.79
CA ASN A 54 -6.30 -11.64 15.81
C ASN A 54 -5.44 -12.13 16.96
N GLN A 55 -6.02 -12.28 18.15
CA GLN A 55 -5.29 -12.76 19.32
C GLN A 55 -4.79 -14.18 19.10
N GLN A 56 -5.62 -15.06 18.54
CA GLN A 56 -5.21 -16.42 18.15
C GLN A 56 -4.06 -16.38 17.14
N GLY A 57 -4.17 -15.58 16.08
CA GLY A 57 -3.13 -15.44 15.07
C GLY A 57 -1.80 -14.92 15.64
N TRP A 58 -1.83 -13.96 16.56
CA TRP A 58 -0.62 -13.42 17.20
C TRP A 58 0.09 -14.41 18.12
N GLN A 59 -0.62 -15.43 18.64
CA GLN A 59 0.00 -16.50 19.44
C GLN A 59 0.62 -17.60 18.56
N VAL A 60 0.37 -17.59 17.25
CA VAL A 60 1.01 -18.54 16.33
C VAL A 60 2.46 -18.12 16.11
N GLN A 61 3.39 -18.97 16.52
CA GLN A 61 4.79 -18.81 16.11
C GLN A 61 4.91 -19.21 14.64
N HIS A 62 5.07 -18.20 13.79
CA HIS A 62 5.45 -18.43 12.41
C HIS A 62 6.96 -18.55 12.34
N GLU A 63 7.47 -19.65 11.78
CA GLU A 63 8.85 -19.67 11.30
C GLU A 63 8.94 -18.64 10.18
N ALA A 64 9.50 -17.47 10.50
CA ALA A 64 9.79 -16.47 9.50
C ALA A 64 10.84 -17.07 8.56
N CYS A 65 10.44 -17.32 7.31
CA CYS A 65 11.43 -17.60 6.27
C CYS A 65 12.27 -16.33 6.13
N LYS A 66 13.58 -16.45 6.33
CA LYS A 66 14.49 -15.32 6.09
C LYS A 66 14.27 -14.86 4.66
N MET A 67 13.86 -13.61 4.50
CA MET A 67 13.86 -12.96 3.19
C MET A 67 15.29 -12.55 2.83
N PHE A 68 16.25 -13.49 2.80
CA PHE A 68 17.58 -13.38 2.17
C PHE A 68 18.17 -14.77 1.96
#